data_AF-M1ELM5-F1
#
_entry.id   AF-M1ELM5-F1
#
_cell.length_a   1.000
_cell.length_b   1.000
_cell.length_c   1.000
_cell.angle_alpha   90.00
_cell.angle_beta   90.00
_cell.angle_gamma   90.00
#
_symmetry.space_group_name_H-M   'P 1'
#
loop_
_entity.id
_entity.type
_entity.pdbx_description
1 polymer ?
#
loop_
_entity_poly.entity_id
_entity_poly.type
_entity_poly.pdbx_seq_one_letter_code
_entity_poly.pdbx_strand_id
1 'polypeptide(L)'
;RLLPQVEAARKAVRAAQVERYVPEHERRCWCLCCGCEVRKHLSHGNLTVLHGGLLEHLASPEHKKATNRFWWENKAEFQMKEKFLISPQDYARFKKSMVKGLDNYEEKEDEVIKEMAAQIREVEHSRQELVRSVLEVGVPRRSQSTSASARPRRRLFSTWKLERDQQSSGLHLTA
;
A
#
# COMPACT_ATOMS: atom_id res chain seq x y z
N ARG A 1 -28.11 -5.45 -10.66
CA ARG A 1 -28.43 -6.87 -10.98
C ARG A 1 -27.28 -7.74 -10.47
N LEU A 2 -27.58 -8.84 -9.76
CA LEU A 2 -26.57 -9.65 -9.03
C LEU A 2 -25.68 -10.49 -9.95
N LEU A 3 -26.24 -11.10 -11.01
CA LEU A 3 -25.50 -12.05 -11.87
C LEU A 3 -24.20 -11.47 -12.47
N PRO A 4 -24.19 -10.26 -13.08
CA PRO A 4 -22.94 -9.67 -13.58
C PRO A 4 -21.87 -9.46 -12.51
N GLN A 5 -22.28 -9.17 -11.27
CA GLN A 5 -21.35 -8.99 -10.16
C GLN A 5 -20.76 -10.32 -9.70
N VAL A 6 -21.57 -11.39 -9.70
CA VAL A 6 -21.11 -12.76 -9.42
C VAL A 6 -20.13 -13.23 -10.49
N GLU A 7 -20.41 -12.98 -11.77
CA GLU A 7 -19.51 -13.32 -12.88
C GLU A 7 -18.19 -12.56 -12.79
N ALA A 8 -18.22 -11.27 -12.48
CA ALA A 8 -17.01 -10.48 -12.24
C ALA A 8 -16.21 -11.02 -11.05
N ALA A 9 -16.89 -11.31 -9.93
CA ALA A 9 -16.26 -11.88 -8.74
C ALA A 9 -15.61 -13.25 -9.01
N ARG A 10 -16.26 -14.12 -9.80
CA ARG A 10 -15.70 -15.42 -10.17
C ARG A 10 -14.39 -15.32 -10.95
N LYS A 11 -14.22 -14.29 -11.80
CA LYS A 11 -12.95 -14.05 -12.49
C LYS A 11 -11.81 -13.75 -11.52
N ALA A 12 -12.11 -13.10 -10.39
CA ALA A 12 -11.13 -12.77 -9.35
C ALA A 12 -10.67 -13.97 -8.52
N VAL A 13 -11.33 -15.15 -8.60
CA VAL A 13 -10.93 -16.35 -7.84
C VAL A 13 -9.47 -16.74 -8.09
N ARG A 14 -9.02 -16.66 -9.34
CA ARG A 14 -7.65 -17.08 -9.72
C ARG A 14 -6.62 -15.96 -9.59
N ALA A 15 -7.07 -14.72 -9.65
CA ALA A 15 -6.23 -13.54 -9.64
C ALA A 15 -6.95 -12.43 -8.87
N ALA A 16 -6.76 -12.41 -7.55
CA ALA A 16 -7.27 -11.33 -6.72
C ALA A 16 -6.56 -10.02 -7.10
N GLN A 17 -7.33 -8.95 -7.18
CA GLN A 17 -6.82 -7.61 -7.45
C GLN A 17 -6.83 -6.84 -6.14
N VAL A 18 -5.67 -6.27 -5.81
CA VAL A 18 -5.47 -5.44 -4.62
C VAL A 18 -5.18 -4.03 -5.08
N GLU A 19 -5.90 -3.08 -4.51
CA GLU A 19 -5.77 -1.66 -4.82
C GLU A 19 -5.74 -0.84 -3.53
N ARG A 20 -5.24 0.38 -3.63
CA ARG A 20 -5.36 1.36 -2.55
C ARG A 20 -6.84 1.67 -2.32
N TYR A 21 -7.22 1.76 -1.06
CA TYR A 21 -8.59 2.05 -0.66
C TYR A 21 -9.04 3.43 -1.18
N VAL A 22 -10.25 3.46 -1.73
CA VAL A 22 -11.02 4.66 -2.07
C VAL A 22 -12.48 4.48 -1.61
N PRO A 23 -13.23 5.56 -1.32
CA PRO A 23 -14.61 5.46 -0.84
C PRO A 23 -15.55 4.64 -1.74
N GLU A 24 -15.30 4.58 -3.04
CA GLU A 24 -16.08 3.77 -3.99
C GLU A 24 -16.03 2.27 -3.68
N HIS A 25 -15.04 1.79 -2.93
CA HIS A 25 -14.91 0.39 -2.54
C HIS A 25 -15.91 -0.03 -1.47
N GLU A 26 -16.54 0.92 -0.77
CA GLU A 26 -17.60 0.62 0.20
C GLU A 26 -18.94 0.25 -0.45
N ARG A 27 -19.04 0.39 -1.78
CA ARG A 27 -20.25 0.06 -2.54
C ARG A 27 -20.75 -1.34 -2.22
N ARG A 28 -22.05 -1.43 -2.00
CA ARG A 28 -22.77 -2.67 -1.71
C ARG A 28 -23.52 -3.16 -2.93
N CYS A 29 -23.90 -4.43 -2.87
CA CYS A 29 -24.78 -5.04 -3.84
C CYS A 29 -25.89 -5.81 -3.13
N TRP A 30 -27.05 -5.87 -3.77
CA TRP A 30 -28.18 -6.62 -3.25
C TRP A 30 -28.09 -8.09 -3.66
N CYS A 31 -28.07 -8.99 -2.69
CA CYS A 31 -28.16 -10.43 -2.92
C CYS A 31 -29.63 -10.86 -2.94
N LEU A 32 -30.13 -11.27 -4.10
CA LEU A 32 -31.51 -11.75 -4.27
C LEU A 32 -31.78 -13.06 -3.52
N CYS A 33 -30.78 -13.92 -3.37
CA CYS A 33 -30.93 -15.20 -2.68
C CYS A 33 -31.16 -14.99 -1.17
N CYS A 34 -30.48 -13.99 -0.60
CA CYS A 34 -30.49 -13.71 0.83
C CYS A 34 -31.46 -12.58 1.21
N GLY A 35 -31.87 -11.75 0.26
CA GLY A 35 -32.69 -10.56 0.53
C GLY A 35 -31.95 -9.52 1.37
N CYS A 36 -30.65 -9.35 1.17
CA CYS A 36 -29.84 -8.42 1.96
C CYS A 36 -28.76 -7.70 1.13
N GLU A 37 -28.23 -6.61 1.70
CA GLU A 37 -27.07 -5.92 1.16
C GLU A 37 -25.76 -6.60 1.57
N VAL A 38 -24.88 -6.77 0.59
CA VAL A 38 -23.59 -7.43 0.72
C VAL A 38 -22.49 -6.49 0.23
N ARG A 39 -21.37 -6.44 0.96
CA ARG A 39 -20.19 -5.68 0.54
C ARG A 39 -19.66 -6.25 -0.77
N LYS A 40 -19.34 -5.40 -1.74
CA LYS A 40 -18.77 -5.86 -3.01
C LYS A 40 -17.29 -6.22 -2.83
N HIS A 41 -16.53 -5.35 -2.19
CA HIS A 41 -15.08 -5.47 -1.99
C HIS A 41 -14.77 -5.79 -0.52
N LEU A 42 -13.54 -6.24 -0.25
CA LEU A 42 -13.04 -6.45 1.11
C LEU A 42 -11.94 -5.42 1.39
N SER A 43 -12.22 -4.45 2.25
CA SER A 43 -11.30 -3.37 2.58
C SER A 43 -10.76 -3.52 4.00
N HIS A 44 -9.47 -3.25 4.18
CA HIS A 44 -8.80 -3.22 5.48
C HIS A 44 -7.69 -2.17 5.47
N GLY A 45 -7.73 -1.22 6.40
CA GLY A 45 -6.81 -0.09 6.42
C GLY A 45 -6.87 0.71 5.12
N ASN A 46 -5.71 0.92 4.50
CA ASN A 46 -5.56 1.65 3.24
C ASN A 46 -5.62 0.73 2.00
N LEU A 47 -5.99 -0.55 2.13
CA LEU A 47 -6.04 -1.51 1.03
C LEU A 47 -7.44 -2.05 0.81
N THR A 48 -7.69 -2.50 -0.41
CA THR A 48 -8.92 -3.16 -0.82
C THR A 48 -8.64 -4.33 -1.74
N VAL A 49 -9.20 -5.49 -1.42
CA VAL A 49 -9.26 -6.64 -2.31
C VAL A 49 -10.57 -6.59 -3.10
N LEU A 50 -10.46 -6.43 -4.42
CA LEU A 50 -11.64 -6.32 -5.25
C LEU A 50 -12.46 -7.61 -5.25
N HIS A 51 -13.79 -7.48 -5.21
CA HIS A 51 -14.75 -8.59 -5.17
C HIS A 51 -14.66 -9.52 -3.94
N GLY A 52 -13.75 -9.26 -3.00
CA GLY A 52 -13.50 -10.14 -1.85
C GLY A 52 -14.72 -10.32 -0.95
N GLY A 53 -15.43 -9.22 -0.63
CA GLY A 53 -16.63 -9.27 0.21
C GLY A 53 -17.77 -10.07 -0.42
N LEU A 54 -17.95 -9.95 -1.75
CA LEU A 54 -18.96 -10.73 -2.45
C LEU A 54 -18.57 -12.22 -2.50
N LEU A 55 -17.30 -12.54 -2.76
CA LEU A 55 -16.81 -13.93 -2.77
C LEU A 55 -16.95 -14.59 -1.40
N GLU A 56 -16.63 -13.89 -0.33
CA GLU A 56 -16.84 -14.34 1.05
C GLU A 56 -18.30 -14.68 1.31
N HIS A 57 -19.21 -13.79 0.94
CA HIS A 57 -20.65 -14.02 1.08
C HIS A 57 -21.12 -15.25 0.28
N LEU A 58 -20.73 -15.35 -1.01
CA LEU A 58 -21.17 -16.44 -1.88
C LEU A 58 -20.61 -17.82 -1.48
N ALA A 59 -19.51 -17.84 -0.72
CA ALA A 59 -18.92 -19.06 -0.16
C ALA A 59 -19.51 -19.43 1.22
N SER A 60 -20.32 -18.56 1.83
CA SER A 60 -20.87 -18.78 3.17
C SER A 60 -21.92 -19.90 3.21
N PRO A 61 -21.97 -20.69 4.29
CA PRO A 61 -23.02 -21.69 4.46
C PRO A 61 -24.42 -21.07 4.57
N GLU A 62 -24.55 -19.86 5.10
CA GLU A 62 -25.79 -19.10 5.18
C GLU A 62 -26.34 -18.81 3.78
N HIS A 63 -25.49 -18.29 2.88
CA HIS A 63 -25.87 -18.03 1.49
C HIS A 63 -26.22 -19.32 0.74
N LYS A 64 -25.48 -20.41 0.98
CA LYS A 64 -25.80 -21.72 0.37
C LYS A 64 -27.20 -22.18 0.77
N LYS A 65 -27.57 -22.07 2.05
CA LYS A 65 -28.91 -22.41 2.54
C LYS A 65 -29.97 -21.50 1.93
N ALA A 66 -29.73 -20.18 1.90
CA ALA A 66 -30.66 -19.20 1.32
C ALA A 66 -30.88 -19.43 -0.18
N THR A 67 -29.82 -19.71 -0.93
CA THR A 67 -29.87 -20.04 -2.36
C THR A 67 -30.66 -21.32 -2.62
N ASN A 68 -30.46 -22.36 -1.81
CA ASN A 68 -31.25 -23.59 -1.91
C ASN A 68 -32.75 -23.34 -1.72
N ARG A 69 -33.10 -22.57 -0.68
CA ARG A 69 -34.49 -22.20 -0.38
C ARG A 69 -35.11 -21.36 -1.51
N PHE A 70 -34.40 -20.30 -1.94
CA PHE A 70 -34.85 -19.41 -3.01
C PHE A 70 -35.16 -20.20 -4.29
N TRP A 71 -34.28 -21.13 -4.70
CA TRP A 71 -34.51 -21.94 -5.90
C TRP A 71 -35.72 -22.85 -5.78
N TRP A 72 -35.94 -23.43 -4.60
CA TRP A 72 -37.09 -24.28 -4.33
C TRP A 72 -38.41 -23.49 -4.40
N GLU A 73 -38.48 -22.36 -3.70
CA GLU A 73 -39.68 -21.51 -3.64
C GLU A 73 -40.06 -20.94 -5.01
N ASN A 74 -39.07 -20.60 -5.83
CA ASN A 74 -39.28 -19.96 -7.14
C ASN A 74 -39.31 -20.94 -8.31
N LYS A 75 -39.20 -22.26 -8.07
CA LYS A 75 -39.13 -23.30 -9.12
C LYS A 75 -38.10 -22.96 -10.23
N ALA A 76 -36.97 -22.38 -9.82
CA ALA A 76 -35.99 -21.84 -10.74
C ALA A 76 -35.12 -22.94 -11.39
N GLU A 77 -34.60 -22.68 -12.59
CA GLU A 77 -33.75 -23.62 -13.32
C GLU A 77 -32.49 -24.01 -12.55
N PHE A 78 -32.25 -25.32 -12.43
CA PHE A 78 -31.15 -25.86 -11.64
C PHE A 78 -29.76 -25.42 -12.15
N GLN A 79 -29.58 -25.33 -13.47
CA GLN A 79 -28.29 -24.93 -14.08
C GLN A 79 -27.87 -23.51 -13.69
N MET A 80 -28.83 -22.63 -13.40
CA MET A 80 -28.55 -21.26 -13.00
C MET A 80 -28.08 -21.18 -11.55
N LYS A 81 -28.46 -22.14 -10.70
CA LYS A 81 -28.13 -22.18 -9.26
C LYS A 81 -26.63 -22.21 -9.01
N GLU A 82 -25.93 -23.09 -9.72
CA GLU A 82 -24.48 -23.29 -9.57
C GLU A 82 -23.70 -21.99 -9.83
N LYS A 83 -24.21 -21.10 -10.68
CA LYS A 83 -23.60 -19.79 -10.94
C LYS A 83 -23.55 -18.90 -9.71
N PHE A 84 -24.46 -19.08 -8.74
CA PHE A 84 -24.54 -18.27 -7.52
C PHE A 84 -23.85 -18.90 -6.30
N LEU A 85 -23.19 -20.07 -6.44
CA LEU A 85 -22.49 -20.74 -5.35
C LEU A 85 -20.99 -20.81 -5.57
N ILE A 86 -20.19 -20.34 -4.61
CA ILE A 86 -18.73 -20.54 -4.65
C ILE A 86 -18.40 -21.80 -3.85
N SER A 87 -17.69 -22.74 -4.49
CA SER A 87 -17.25 -23.97 -3.84
C SER A 87 -16.19 -23.66 -2.77
N PRO A 88 -16.07 -24.48 -1.70
CA PRO A 88 -15.01 -24.31 -0.71
C PRO A 88 -13.60 -24.36 -1.35
N GLN A 89 -13.43 -25.16 -2.40
CA GLN A 89 -12.18 -25.26 -3.15
C GLN A 89 -11.85 -23.94 -3.87
N ASP A 90 -12.84 -23.35 -4.55
CA ASP A 90 -12.64 -22.08 -5.25
C ASP A 90 -12.41 -20.94 -4.26
N TYR A 91 -13.11 -20.93 -3.12
CA TYR A 91 -12.84 -19.94 -2.08
C TYR A 91 -11.44 -20.11 -1.47
N ALA A 92 -10.96 -21.34 -1.31
CA ALA A 92 -9.58 -21.59 -0.90
C ALA A 92 -8.56 -21.11 -1.95
N ARG A 93 -8.85 -21.30 -3.25
CA ARG A 93 -8.02 -20.74 -4.33
C ARG A 93 -8.00 -19.21 -4.31
N PHE A 94 -9.15 -18.59 -4.08
CA PHE A 94 -9.26 -17.15 -3.92
C PHE A 94 -8.43 -16.65 -2.74
N LYS A 95 -8.51 -17.29 -1.58
CA LYS A 95 -7.67 -16.91 -0.43
C LYS A 95 -6.17 -16.99 -0.74
N LYS A 96 -5.72 -18.01 -1.48
CA LYS A 96 -4.32 -18.11 -1.94
C LYS A 96 -3.95 -17.00 -2.92
N SER A 97 -4.81 -16.69 -3.90
CA SER A 97 -4.54 -15.62 -4.87
C SER A 97 -4.61 -14.23 -4.22
N MET A 98 -5.42 -14.06 -3.18
CA MET A 98 -5.48 -12.85 -2.35
C MET A 98 -4.17 -12.60 -1.60
N VAL A 99 -3.60 -13.61 -0.93
CA VAL A 99 -2.29 -13.48 -0.28
C VAL A 99 -1.23 -13.06 -1.30
N LYS A 100 -1.13 -13.77 -2.43
CA LYS A 100 -0.21 -13.39 -3.51
C LYS A 100 -0.47 -11.97 -4.05
N GLY A 101 -1.73 -11.55 -4.14
CA GLY A 101 -2.10 -10.22 -4.60
C GLY A 101 -1.64 -9.12 -3.64
N LEU A 102 -1.68 -9.39 -2.33
CA LEU A 102 -1.18 -8.49 -1.29
C LEU A 102 0.35 -8.39 -1.35
N ASP A 103 1.04 -9.53 -1.41
CA ASP A 103 2.51 -9.59 -1.52
C ASP A 103 2.99 -8.80 -2.76
N ASN A 104 2.36 -9.05 -3.92
CA ASN A 104 2.66 -8.34 -5.16
C ASN A 104 2.36 -6.82 -5.10
N TYR A 105 1.41 -6.39 -4.27
CA TYR A 105 1.10 -4.96 -4.10
C TYR A 105 2.20 -4.30 -3.27
N GLU A 106 2.58 -4.92 -2.15
CA GLU A 106 3.66 -4.45 -1.27
C GLU A 106 4.98 -4.32 -2.04
N GLU A 107 5.37 -5.36 -2.80
CA GLU A 107 6.58 -5.32 -3.64
C GLU A 107 6.58 -4.13 -4.62
N LYS A 108 5.43 -3.82 -5.24
CA LYS A 108 5.32 -2.68 -6.17
C LYS A 108 5.47 -1.34 -5.46
N GLU A 109 4.85 -1.17 -4.30
CA GLU A 109 4.99 0.06 -3.52
C GLU A 109 6.44 0.26 -3.06
N ASP A 110 7.11 -0.83 -2.66
CA ASP A 110 8.54 -0.79 -2.30
C ASP A 110 9.42 -0.35 -3.47
N GLU A 111 9.16 -0.85 -4.68
CA GLU A 111 9.90 -0.41 -5.88
C GLU A 111 9.67 1.08 -6.17
N VAL A 112 8.43 1.57 -6.01
CA VAL A 112 8.13 3.02 -6.16
C VAL A 112 8.91 3.84 -5.13
N ILE A 113 8.97 3.40 -3.87
CA ILE A 113 9.74 4.09 -2.82
C ILE A 113 11.24 4.11 -3.17
N LYS A 114 11.80 2.99 -3.65
CA LYS A 114 13.21 2.91 -4.06
C LYS A 114 13.52 3.85 -5.21
N GLU A 115 12.65 3.91 -6.22
CA GLU A 115 12.79 4.80 -7.37
C GLU A 115 12.75 6.27 -6.95
N MET A 116 11.77 6.66 -6.12
CA MET A 116 11.68 8.01 -5.58
C MET A 116 12.93 8.38 -4.77
N ALA A 117 13.43 7.47 -3.93
CA ALA A 117 14.65 7.71 -3.16
C ALA A 117 15.89 7.87 -4.06
N ALA A 118 15.97 7.15 -5.18
CA ALA A 118 17.04 7.31 -6.17
C ALA A 118 16.98 8.68 -6.85
N GLN A 119 15.79 9.13 -7.24
CA GLN A 119 15.60 10.48 -7.82
C GLN A 119 16.00 11.58 -6.83
N ILE A 120 15.66 11.46 -5.55
CA ILE A 120 16.09 12.42 -4.51
C ILE A 120 17.62 12.48 -4.42
N ARG A 121 18.28 11.31 -4.38
CA ARG A 121 19.75 11.24 -4.31
C ARG A 121 20.42 11.87 -5.53
N GLU A 122 19.88 11.64 -6.72
CA GLU A 122 20.40 12.21 -7.97
C GLU A 122 20.30 13.75 -7.96
N VAL A 123 19.12 14.27 -7.64
CA VAL A 123 18.90 15.74 -7.58
C VAL A 123 19.81 16.40 -6.55
N GLU A 124 19.96 15.78 -5.38
CA GLU A 124 20.85 16.29 -4.33
C GLU A 124 22.32 16.22 -4.76
N HIS A 125 22.74 15.16 -5.45
CA HIS A 125 24.08 15.06 -6.03
C HIS A 125 24.34 16.20 -7.03
N SER A 126 23.45 16.41 -8.00
CA SER A 126 23.59 17.50 -8.97
C SER A 126 23.64 18.87 -8.29
N ARG A 127 22.84 19.09 -7.25
CA ARG A 127 22.86 20.33 -6.46
C ARG A 127 24.22 20.55 -5.79
N GLN A 128 24.79 19.51 -5.18
CA GLN A 128 26.10 19.58 -4.54
C GLN A 128 27.22 19.87 -5.54
N GLU A 129 27.16 19.31 -6.74
CA GLU A 129 28.10 19.59 -7.82
C GLU A 129 28.03 21.05 -8.27
N LEU A 130 26.84 21.61 -8.50
CA LEU A 130 26.67 23.01 -8.88
C LEU A 130 27.22 23.97 -7.81
N VAL A 131 26.91 23.72 -6.53
CA VAL A 131 27.44 24.52 -5.42
C VAL A 131 28.96 24.46 -5.38
N ARG A 132 29.54 23.27 -5.57
CA ARG A 132 30.99 23.09 -5.61
C ARG A 132 31.62 23.89 -6.75
N SER A 133 31.06 23.82 -7.96
CA SER A 133 31.56 24.58 -9.11
C SER A 133 31.52 26.09 -8.88
N VAL A 134 30.45 26.64 -8.27
CA VAL A 134 30.37 28.07 -7.94
C VAL A 134 31.46 28.48 -6.94
N LEU A 135 31.69 27.67 -5.90
CA LEU A 135 32.70 27.96 -4.88
C LEU A 135 34.13 27.85 -5.43
N GLU A 136 34.40 26.91 -6.33
CA GLU A 136 35.72 26.74 -6.96
C GLU A 136 36.08 27.89 -7.92
N VAL A 137 35.10 28.53 -8.56
CA VAL A 137 35.31 29.69 -9.46
C VAL A 137 35.44 31.01 -8.69
N GLY A 138 35.00 31.07 -7.42
CA GLY A 138 34.99 32.28 -6.59
C GLY A 138 36.24 32.54 -5.73
N VAL A 139 37.22 31.62 -5.70
CA VAL A 139 38.43 31.78 -4.88
C VAL A 139 39.65 31.98 -5.78
N PRO A 140 40.20 33.21 -5.90
CA PRO A 140 41.53 33.39 -6.46
C PRO A 140 42.50 32.59 -5.57
N ARG A 141 43.11 31.56 -6.14
CA ARG A 141 44.20 30.81 -5.51
C ARG A 141 45.30 31.80 -5.16
N ARG A 142 45.32 32.28 -3.91
CA ARG A 142 46.38 33.14 -3.40
C ARG A 142 47.65 32.31 -3.39
N SER A 143 48.45 32.44 -4.44
CA SER A 143 49.80 31.90 -4.54
C SER A 143 50.62 32.43 -3.38
N GLN A 144 50.75 31.64 -2.30
CA GLN A 144 51.72 31.92 -1.26
C GLN A 144 53.03 31.29 -1.67
N SER A 145 53.84 32.09 -2.37
CA SER A 145 55.27 31.91 -2.48
C SER A 145 55.90 31.94 -1.09
N THR A 146 56.76 30.96 -0.86
CA THR A 146 57.73 30.79 0.22
C THR A 146 58.24 32.08 0.87
N SER A 147 58.17 32.15 2.20
CA SER A 147 59.28 32.65 3.03
C SER A 147 59.05 32.28 4.50
N ALA A 148 60.00 31.54 5.06
CA ALA A 148 60.04 31.13 6.45
C ALA A 148 60.04 32.33 7.42
N SER A 149 59.26 32.25 8.49
CA SER A 149 59.56 32.93 9.74
C SER A 149 58.88 32.19 10.88
N ALA A 150 59.69 31.50 11.68
CA ALA A 150 59.27 30.85 12.91
C ALA A 150 59.06 31.90 14.00
N ARG A 151 57.95 31.81 14.75
CA ARG A 151 57.93 31.80 16.23
C ARG A 151 56.50 31.67 16.80
N PRO A 152 56.36 31.22 18.07
CA PRO A 152 55.29 30.33 18.49
C PRO A 152 54.19 31.07 19.28
N ARG A 153 52.99 30.49 19.35
CA ARG A 153 52.05 30.79 20.43
C ARG A 153 51.49 29.52 21.06
N ARG A 154 51.76 29.42 22.36
CA ARG A 154 51.17 28.46 23.29
C ARG A 154 49.66 28.69 23.41
N ARG A 155 48.95 27.56 23.55
CA ARG A 155 47.71 27.30 24.31
C ARG A 155 46.58 28.34 24.27
N LEU A 156 45.42 27.89 23.77
CA LEU A 156 44.20 27.78 24.59
C LEU A 156 43.33 26.66 24.01
N PHE A 157 43.35 25.51 24.69
CA PHE A 157 42.28 24.53 24.61
C PHE A 157 41.17 24.99 25.55
N SER A 158 39.99 25.27 24.99
CA SER A 158 38.71 25.34 25.71
C SER A 158 37.62 25.11 24.67
N THR A 159 37.11 23.87 24.60
CA THR A 159 35.80 23.46 25.12
C THR A 159 34.69 23.60 24.08
N TRP A 160 34.47 22.52 23.32
CA TRP A 160 33.16 22.22 22.71
C TRP A 160 32.90 20.73 22.91
N LYS A 161 32.53 20.40 24.14
CA LYS A 161 31.98 19.12 24.54
C LYS A 161 30.78 19.43 25.42
N LEU A 162 29.63 19.62 24.80
CA LEU A 162 28.28 19.29 25.28
C LEU A 162 27.26 20.02 24.40
N GLU A 163 26.59 19.30 23.51
CA GLU A 163 25.23 19.59 23.07
C GLU A 163 24.71 18.32 22.37
N ARG A 164 24.48 17.29 23.18
CA ARG A 164 23.74 16.07 22.80
C ARG A 164 22.69 15.71 23.85
N ASP A 165 22.14 16.71 24.54
CA ASP A 165 21.05 16.52 25.50
C ASP A 165 20.13 17.75 25.52
N GLN A 166 19.45 18.04 24.41
CA GLN A 166 18.26 18.90 24.44
C GLN A 166 17.38 18.71 23.20
N GLN A 167 16.91 17.48 22.91
CA GLN A 167 15.79 17.29 21.99
C GLN A 167 15.02 15.97 22.23
N SER A 168 14.75 15.66 23.49
CA SER A 168 13.80 14.62 23.90
C SER A 168 12.92 15.13 25.02
N SER A 169 12.04 16.09 24.74
CA SER A 169 10.89 16.44 25.59
C SER A 169 9.95 17.35 24.82
N GLY A 170 8.78 16.86 24.42
CA GLY A 170 7.69 17.72 23.94
C GLY A 170 6.72 17.11 22.94
N LEU A 171 6.05 16.00 23.26
CA LEU A 171 4.74 15.68 22.68
C LEU A 171 3.80 15.27 23.82
N HIS A 172 2.98 16.22 24.28
CA HIS A 172 1.83 15.96 25.14
C HIS A 172 0.62 15.67 24.23
N LEU A 173 0.08 14.45 24.35
CA LEU A 173 -1.23 14.06 23.82
C LEU A 173 -2.28 14.43 24.87
N THR A 174 -3.27 15.24 24.50
CA THR A 174 -4.55 15.34 25.22
C THR A 174 -5.60 14.59 24.44
N ALA A 175 -6.31 13.72 25.16
CA ALA A 175 -7.50 13.00 24.74
C ALA A 175 -8.72 13.93 24.61
#